data_AF-A0A8B8SEB8-F1
#
_entry.id   AF-A0A8B8SEB8-F1
#
_cell.length_a   1.000
_cell.length_b   1.000
_cell.length_c   1.000
_cell.angle_alpha   90.00
_cell.angle_beta   90.00
_cell.angle_gamma   90.00
#
_symmetry.space_group_name_H-M   'P 1'
#
loop_
_entity.id
_entity.type
_entity.pdbx_description
1 polymer ?
#
loop_
_entity_poly.entity_id
_entity_poly.type
_entity_poly.pdbx_seq_one_letter_code
_entity_poly.pdbx_strand_id
1 'polypeptide(L)'
;MQGSASLTVQSLPLCLGLWIPAQRTPESAALGSGQQRGDGSSVGRGLLGLAVMGPPPRFSPHLAWRRILCIFFLPFISSGFAPRIKYTDKFIFGKEPLTSSKPRASTVPFFPAVRFNWSHLTPLELKDRSVGLQAEEGVGRNPYFTLEGHEFLIFGGSIHYFRVPREYWRDRLLKLRACGFNTVTTYVPWNLHEPESGKFDFSGNLDLEAFVLLAAEVGLWVILRPGPYVCSELDLGGLPSRLLQDPTTQLRTTNRTFVEAVDKYFDHLIARVVPLQYRKGGPIIAVQVENEYGSFNKDKNYMPYLHKALLERGVVELLLTSDNTNKVLNGHIKGVLATINMNSFRADTFEQLFKVQKNKPILIMEYWVGWFDTWGKRHTPTDAGDVENTVTEFIQLDISFNVYMFHGGTNFGFMNGGIHFTHYRAVITSYDYDAVLTEAGDYTDKYFKLRKLFQSVFVTPLPLLPKPTHKAVYPSMRLSLYLPLWDVLQYLNRPVVSRTPLNMENLPIHGGNGQAFGLVLYEATICSGGRLHVEARDAAQVFLNETSLGILADETQNVDVPTITECQLLRILVENQGRVNFSWKIQDQRKVFPWRTSLSTPWK
;
A
#
# COMPACT_ATOMS: atom_id res chain seq x y z
N MET A 1 -13.51 -36.68 43.04
CA MET A 1 -12.98 -36.94 41.69
C MET A 1 -12.99 -35.63 40.93
N GLN A 2 -11.83 -35.14 40.49
CA GLN A 2 -11.76 -33.96 39.62
C GLN A 2 -12.03 -34.44 38.18
N GLY A 3 -13.21 -34.13 37.66
CA GLY A 3 -13.50 -34.26 36.22
C GLY A 3 -12.63 -33.26 35.46
N SER A 4 -11.97 -33.72 34.40
CA SER A 4 -11.22 -32.83 33.52
C SER A 4 -12.08 -32.48 32.33
N ALA A 5 -12.73 -31.31 32.38
CA ALA A 5 -13.47 -30.75 31.25
C ALA A 5 -12.57 -30.71 30.00
N SER A 6 -13.05 -31.30 28.90
CA SER A 6 -12.39 -31.24 27.59
C SER A 6 -13.07 -30.19 26.74
N LEU A 7 -12.34 -29.11 26.43
CA LEU A 7 -12.73 -28.08 25.50
C LEU A 7 -12.37 -28.51 24.09
N THR A 8 -13.32 -28.44 23.17
CA THR A 8 -13.11 -28.73 21.76
C THR A 8 -13.03 -27.41 21.00
N VAL A 9 -12.04 -27.27 20.11
CA VAL A 9 -11.78 -26.03 19.37
C VAL A 9 -11.66 -26.34 17.89
N GLN A 10 -12.56 -25.81 17.07
CA GLN A 10 -12.55 -26.03 15.63
C GLN A 10 -12.19 -24.74 14.88
N SER A 11 -11.16 -24.86 14.05
CA SER A 11 -10.74 -23.79 13.13
C SER A 11 -11.79 -23.63 12.04
N LEU A 12 -12.27 -22.40 11.86
CA LEU A 12 -13.18 -22.01 10.78
C LEU A 12 -12.44 -21.07 9.81
N PRO A 13 -11.60 -21.60 8.91
CA PRO A 13 -11.06 -20.84 7.80
C PRO A 13 -12.18 -20.60 6.79
N LEU A 14 -13.04 -19.63 7.07
CA LEU A 14 -14.07 -19.14 6.13
C LEU A 14 -13.41 -18.33 5.00
N CYS A 15 -12.60 -19.03 4.21
CA CYS A 15 -12.08 -18.62 2.92
C CYS A 15 -12.65 -19.54 1.83
N LEU A 16 -13.96 -19.42 1.57
CA LEU A 16 -14.51 -19.67 0.23
C LEU A 16 -14.15 -18.51 -0.72
N GLY A 17 -12.89 -18.07 -0.64
CA GLY A 17 -12.24 -17.12 -1.52
C GLY A 17 -11.51 -17.86 -2.63
N LEU A 18 -12.23 -18.71 -3.37
CA LEU A 18 -11.73 -19.30 -4.60
C LEU A 18 -11.57 -18.20 -5.66
N TRP A 19 -10.44 -17.52 -5.62
CA TRP A 19 -9.93 -16.76 -6.76
C TRP A 19 -9.49 -17.77 -7.82
N ILE A 20 -10.47 -18.30 -8.56
CA ILE A 20 -10.22 -18.93 -9.86
C ILE A 20 -10.09 -17.77 -10.85
N PRO A 21 -8.89 -17.47 -11.36
CA PRO A 21 -8.79 -16.57 -12.50
C PRO A 21 -9.55 -17.25 -13.64
N ALA A 22 -10.47 -16.53 -14.29
CA ALA A 22 -11.14 -17.04 -15.47
C ALA A 22 -10.10 -17.20 -16.60
N GLN A 23 -9.46 -18.38 -16.66
CA GLN A 23 -8.60 -18.77 -17.77
C GLN A 23 -9.45 -18.80 -19.03
N ARG A 24 -9.40 -17.71 -19.81
CA ARG A 24 -9.82 -17.74 -21.21
C ARG A 24 -8.76 -18.50 -21.99
N THR A 25 -8.94 -19.81 -22.10
CA THR A 25 -8.30 -20.60 -23.15
C THR A 25 -8.80 -20.10 -24.51
N PRO A 26 -7.91 -19.79 -25.46
CA PRO A 26 -8.32 -19.46 -26.82
C PRO A 26 -8.50 -20.73 -27.64
N GLU A 27 -9.65 -21.41 -27.49
CA GLU A 27 -10.02 -22.48 -28.42
C GLU A 27 -10.54 -21.91 -29.74
N SER A 28 -9.63 -21.85 -30.72
CA SER A 28 -9.99 -21.79 -32.13
C SER A 28 -10.15 -23.23 -32.65
N ALA A 29 -11.40 -23.69 -32.78
CA ALA A 29 -11.72 -24.94 -33.45
C ALA A 29 -12.94 -24.73 -34.35
N ALA A 30 -12.70 -24.74 -35.67
CA ALA A 30 -13.75 -24.65 -36.66
C ALA A 30 -14.43 -26.01 -36.87
N LEU A 31 -15.70 -26.10 -36.48
CA LEU A 31 -16.67 -27.10 -36.94
C LEU A 31 -17.97 -26.31 -37.19
N GLY A 32 -18.57 -26.30 -38.38
CA GLY A 32 -18.55 -27.34 -39.40
C GLY A 32 -19.96 -27.89 -39.61
N SER A 33 -20.95 -27.01 -39.75
CA SER A 33 -22.36 -27.38 -39.92
C SER A 33 -22.60 -27.94 -41.33
N GLY A 34 -22.80 -29.26 -41.42
CA GLY A 34 -23.19 -29.96 -42.65
C GLY A 34 -24.61 -30.49 -42.58
N GLN A 35 -25.23 -30.65 -43.77
CA GLN A 35 -26.63 -31.06 -44.03
C GLN A 35 -27.68 -30.00 -43.63
N GLN A 36 -28.69 -29.69 -44.45
CA GLN A 36 -29.37 -30.55 -45.43
C GLN A 36 -29.38 -30.06 -46.90
N ARG A 37 -29.83 -30.94 -47.80
CA ARG A 37 -30.03 -30.73 -49.24
C ARG A 37 -31.38 -30.05 -49.54
N GLY A 38 -31.51 -29.41 -50.70
CA GLY A 38 -32.80 -29.01 -51.29
C GLY A 38 -32.63 -28.22 -52.60
N ASP A 39 -33.07 -28.80 -53.72
CA ASP A 39 -32.88 -28.32 -55.10
C ASP A 39 -33.45 -26.92 -55.45
N GLY A 40 -32.92 -26.33 -56.54
CA GLY A 40 -33.70 -25.47 -57.43
C GLY A 40 -32.97 -24.25 -58.03
N SER A 41 -32.73 -24.27 -59.36
CA SER A 41 -32.78 -23.15 -60.35
C SER A 41 -32.36 -21.70 -59.95
N SER A 42 -31.64 -20.89 -60.73
CA SER A 42 -31.48 -20.85 -62.20
C SER A 42 -30.32 -19.93 -62.68
N VAL A 43 -29.75 -20.29 -63.84
CA VAL A 43 -29.32 -19.44 -64.99
C VAL A 43 -28.89 -17.97 -64.75
N GLY A 44 -27.66 -17.61 -65.16
CA GLY A 44 -27.26 -16.20 -65.32
C GLY A 44 -25.81 -15.92 -65.76
N ARG A 45 -25.52 -16.05 -67.06
CA ARG A 45 -24.38 -15.44 -67.79
C ARG A 45 -24.33 -13.92 -67.53
N GLY A 46 -23.22 -13.15 -67.52
CA GLY A 46 -21.78 -13.36 -67.78
C GLY A 46 -21.01 -12.11 -67.28
N LEU A 47 -19.85 -11.67 -67.80
CA LEU A 47 -19.05 -12.10 -68.95
C LEU A 47 -17.52 -11.81 -68.71
N LEU A 48 -16.70 -11.83 -69.77
CA LEU A 48 -15.26 -11.51 -69.85
C LEU A 48 -14.96 -9.98 -69.79
N GLY A 49 -13.73 -9.50 -69.53
CA GLY A 49 -12.45 -10.17 -69.19
C GLY A 49 -11.23 -9.21 -69.28
N LEU A 50 -10.00 -9.72 -68.99
CA LEU A 50 -8.61 -9.32 -69.39
C LEU A 50 -8.18 -7.82 -69.53
N ALA A 51 -6.91 -7.38 -69.38
CA ALA A 51 -5.70 -7.90 -68.71
C ALA A 51 -4.53 -6.85 -68.77
N VAL A 52 -3.80 -6.66 -67.65
CA VAL A 52 -2.31 -6.77 -67.48
C VAL A 52 -1.30 -5.72 -68.07
N MET A 53 -0.38 -5.25 -67.17
CA MET A 53 0.94 -4.57 -67.36
C MET A 53 0.98 -3.18 -68.07
N GLY A 54 1.93 -2.26 -67.83
CA GLY A 54 3.24 -2.30 -67.15
C GLY A 54 3.85 -0.90 -66.80
N PRO A 55 5.20 -0.74 -66.69
CA PRO A 55 5.89 0.06 -65.63
C PRO A 55 6.37 1.51 -65.98
N PRO A 56 7.03 2.27 -65.06
CA PRO A 56 7.23 3.74 -65.16
C PRO A 56 8.66 4.20 -65.55
N PRO A 57 8.90 5.52 -65.76
CA PRO A 57 10.22 6.10 -66.03
C PRO A 57 10.82 7.01 -64.92
N ARG A 58 12.03 7.52 -65.16
CA ARG A 58 13.02 8.11 -64.21
C ARG A 58 13.70 9.37 -64.82
N PHE A 59 14.20 10.28 -63.96
CA PHE A 59 15.29 11.28 -64.12
C PHE A 59 15.38 12.25 -65.35
N SER A 60 15.62 13.55 -65.10
CA SER A 60 16.91 14.27 -65.40
C SER A 60 16.84 15.81 -65.07
N PRO A 61 17.96 16.52 -64.72
CA PRO A 61 17.99 17.96 -64.37
C PRO A 61 18.89 18.85 -65.29
N HIS A 62 18.83 20.20 -65.20
CA HIS A 62 19.94 21.13 -65.61
C HIS A 62 19.79 22.60 -65.10
N LEU A 63 20.91 23.19 -64.61
CA LEU A 63 21.46 24.58 -64.75
C LEU A 63 20.56 25.85 -64.56
N ALA A 64 21.01 27.04 -64.12
CA ALA A 64 22.35 27.66 -64.11
C ALA A 64 22.58 28.74 -62.99
N TRP A 65 23.82 29.25 -62.88
CA TRP A 65 24.33 30.27 -61.93
C TRP A 65 24.26 31.75 -62.41
N ARG A 66 24.24 32.70 -61.46
CA ARG A 66 24.99 34.01 -61.44
C ARG A 66 24.96 34.60 -60.01
N ARG A 67 26.10 34.72 -59.29
CA ARG A 67 26.94 35.93 -59.04
C ARG A 67 26.25 37.07 -58.23
N ILE A 68 26.84 37.78 -57.24
CA ILE A 68 28.21 37.79 -56.63
C ILE A 68 28.17 38.47 -55.21
N LEU A 69 29.29 38.37 -54.47
CA LEU A 69 29.59 38.84 -53.09
C LEU A 69 29.32 40.32 -52.72
N CYS A 70 29.14 40.60 -51.42
CA CYS A 70 30.04 41.35 -50.50
C CYS A 70 29.46 41.29 -49.05
N ILE A 71 30.13 40.79 -48.00
CA ILE A 71 31.39 41.16 -47.29
C ILE A 71 31.21 42.27 -46.22
N PHE A 72 31.20 41.82 -44.96
CA PHE A 72 31.55 42.47 -43.68
C PHE A 72 30.81 43.76 -43.22
N PHE A 73 30.15 43.68 -42.06
CA PHE A 73 30.73 44.17 -40.78
C PHE A 73 30.03 43.51 -39.56
N LEU A 74 30.82 43.00 -38.63
CA LEU A 74 30.41 42.67 -37.24
C LEU A 74 30.60 43.92 -36.36
N PRO A 75 29.90 44.01 -35.22
CA PRO A 75 30.61 43.67 -33.99
C PRO A 75 29.80 42.84 -32.99
N PHE A 76 30.52 41.94 -32.32
CA PHE A 76 30.39 41.53 -30.92
C PHE A 76 29.14 41.98 -30.13
N ILE A 77 28.34 41.01 -29.72
CA ILE A 77 27.62 41.08 -28.44
C ILE A 77 28.30 40.09 -27.49
N SER A 78 28.94 40.62 -26.45
CA SER A 78 29.60 39.81 -25.43
C SER A 78 28.60 39.14 -24.49
N SER A 79 28.96 37.95 -24.05
CA SER A 79 28.40 37.34 -22.85
C SER A 79 28.69 38.21 -21.61
N GLY A 80 27.66 38.70 -20.93
CA GLY A 80 27.81 39.33 -19.62
C GLY A 80 26.68 40.29 -19.23
N PHE A 81 26.19 40.15 -18.00
CA PHE A 81 25.36 41.14 -17.27
C PHE A 81 23.96 41.47 -17.84
N ALA A 82 23.06 40.50 -17.78
CA ALA A 82 21.68 40.82 -17.41
C ALA A 82 21.63 41.07 -15.88
N PRO A 83 20.98 42.14 -15.38
CA PRO A 83 20.95 42.42 -13.95
C PRO A 83 20.11 41.38 -13.19
N ARG A 84 20.67 40.81 -12.11
CA ARG A 84 19.91 40.00 -11.16
C ARG A 84 18.81 40.85 -10.54
N ILE A 85 17.56 40.55 -10.88
CA ILE A 85 16.40 41.01 -10.12
C ILE A 85 16.54 40.48 -8.70
N LYS A 86 16.37 41.35 -7.70
CA LYS A 86 16.41 40.95 -6.28
C LYS A 86 15.24 40.03 -5.99
N TYR A 87 15.51 38.74 -5.89
CA TYR A 87 14.61 37.81 -5.22
C TYR A 87 14.53 38.21 -3.74
N THR A 88 13.32 38.28 -3.20
CA THR A 88 13.12 38.31 -1.75
C THR A 88 13.28 36.88 -1.25
N ASP A 89 14.47 36.55 -0.78
CA ASP A 89 14.83 35.21 -0.36
C ASP A 89 13.99 34.74 0.84
N LYS A 90 12.91 33.99 0.57
CA LYS A 90 12.28 33.12 1.56
C LYS A 90 13.06 31.81 1.67
N PHE A 91 14.30 31.89 2.13
CA PHE A 91 15.00 30.71 2.62
C PHE A 91 14.21 30.14 3.81
N ILE A 92 13.96 28.83 3.80
CA ILE A 92 13.54 28.13 5.03
C ILE A 92 14.65 28.23 6.10
N PHE A 93 15.89 28.50 5.67
CA PHE A 93 17.07 28.71 6.51
C PHE A 93 17.30 30.18 6.96
N GLY A 94 16.30 31.06 6.81
CA GLY A 94 16.35 32.44 7.30
C GLY A 94 16.24 32.54 8.83
N LYS A 95 17.10 33.35 9.46
CA LYS A 95 17.29 33.38 10.93
C LYS A 95 16.25 34.21 11.73
N GLU A 96 15.09 34.51 11.15
CA GLU A 96 14.03 35.31 11.80
C GLU A 96 12.78 34.47 12.11
N PRO A 97 12.23 34.53 13.34
CA PRO A 97 11.02 33.80 13.69
C PRO A 97 9.78 34.43 13.04
N LEU A 98 8.94 33.61 12.41
CA LEU A 98 7.65 34.03 11.84
C LEU A 98 6.65 34.40 12.96
N THR A 99 6.66 35.66 13.39
CA THR A 99 5.75 36.15 14.44
C THR A 99 4.34 36.45 13.93
N SER A 100 3.37 35.77 14.55
CA SER A 100 1.96 36.18 14.78
C SER A 100 1.04 36.50 13.61
N SER A 101 0.07 35.59 13.40
CA SER A 101 -1.38 35.86 13.27
C SER A 101 -1.88 37.07 12.45
N LYS A 102 -2.41 36.78 11.26
CA LYS A 102 -3.72 37.28 10.77
C LYS A 102 -4.14 36.46 9.52
N PRO A 103 -5.43 36.12 9.33
CA PRO A 103 -5.88 35.46 8.12
C PRO A 103 -5.84 36.45 6.96
N ARG A 104 -5.00 36.20 5.95
CA ARG A 104 -5.06 36.89 4.66
C ARG A 104 -5.76 35.99 3.65
N ALA A 105 -6.86 36.48 3.08
CA ALA A 105 -7.39 35.92 1.84
C ALA A 105 -6.28 35.99 0.77
N SER A 106 -5.83 34.82 0.31
CA SER A 106 -4.64 34.69 -0.52
C SER A 106 -4.98 34.68 -2.01
N THR A 107 -5.18 35.85 -2.59
CA THR A 107 -4.86 36.04 -4.01
C THR A 107 -3.34 35.99 -4.17
N VAL A 108 -2.80 34.78 -4.33
CA VAL A 108 -1.36 34.55 -4.52
C VAL A 108 -0.94 35.16 -5.87
N PRO A 109 0.07 36.05 -5.92
CA PRO A 109 0.51 36.63 -7.18
C PRO A 109 1.20 35.56 -8.05
N PHE A 110 0.88 35.60 -9.35
CA PHE A 110 1.34 34.64 -10.34
C PHE A 110 2.83 34.88 -10.68
N PHE A 111 3.74 34.27 -9.91
CA PHE A 111 5.15 34.20 -10.26
C PHE A 111 5.36 33.29 -11.49
N PRO A 112 6.32 33.59 -12.39
CA PRO A 112 6.64 32.71 -13.50
C PRO A 112 7.18 31.38 -12.96
N ALA A 113 6.37 30.33 -13.05
CA ALA A 113 6.70 29.03 -12.49
C ALA A 113 8.00 28.47 -13.07
N VAL A 114 8.88 27.97 -12.19
CA VAL A 114 9.98 27.08 -12.57
C VAL A 114 9.35 25.89 -13.31
N ARG A 115 9.82 25.62 -14.53
CA ARG A 115 9.29 24.52 -15.34
C ARG A 115 10.26 23.34 -15.36
N PHE A 116 9.81 22.20 -14.87
CA PHE A 116 10.59 20.96 -14.84
C PHE A 116 10.57 20.25 -16.20
N ASN A 117 11.72 19.69 -16.59
CA ASN A 117 11.84 18.81 -17.75
C ASN A 117 12.59 17.53 -17.38
N TRP A 118 11.85 16.50 -16.96
CA TRP A 118 12.37 15.18 -16.59
C TRP A 118 11.99 14.10 -17.60
N SER A 119 11.77 14.45 -18.87
CA SER A 119 11.51 13.48 -19.95
C SER A 119 12.58 12.37 -19.96
N HIS A 120 13.85 12.80 -20.05
CA HIS A 120 15.05 11.97 -20.02
C HIS A 120 15.34 11.24 -18.69
N LEU A 121 14.67 11.60 -17.58
CA LEU A 121 14.86 10.97 -16.26
C LEU A 121 13.77 9.94 -15.97
N THR A 122 13.49 9.07 -16.93
CA THR A 122 12.60 7.91 -16.76
C THR A 122 13.40 6.60 -16.79
N PRO A 123 12.89 5.51 -16.16
CA PRO A 123 13.57 4.22 -16.13
C PRO A 123 14.06 3.71 -17.48
N LEU A 124 13.27 3.83 -18.55
CA LEU A 124 13.64 3.28 -19.86
C LEU A 124 14.57 4.19 -20.68
N GLU A 125 14.62 5.49 -20.39
CA GLU A 125 15.47 6.45 -21.11
C GLU A 125 16.86 6.61 -20.46
N LEU A 126 16.94 6.48 -19.13
CA LEU A 126 18.17 6.70 -18.37
C LEU A 126 19.09 5.45 -18.41
N LYS A 127 20.07 5.51 -19.32
CA LYS A 127 21.00 4.39 -19.63
C LYS A 127 22.23 4.33 -18.74
N ASP A 128 22.82 5.47 -18.39
CA ASP A 128 23.89 5.53 -17.39
C ASP A 128 23.25 5.58 -16.00
N ARG A 129 23.76 4.77 -15.10
CA ARG A 129 23.13 4.46 -13.80
C ARG A 129 24.17 4.20 -12.71
N SER A 130 25.19 5.04 -12.69
CA SER A 130 26.36 4.90 -11.83
C SER A 130 26.12 5.45 -10.42
N VAL A 131 25.41 6.59 -10.31
CA VAL A 131 25.31 7.34 -9.05
C VAL A 131 23.99 7.06 -8.31
N GLY A 132 22.86 6.99 -9.03
CA GLY A 132 21.53 6.84 -8.41
C GLY A 132 20.99 8.13 -7.79
N LEU A 133 20.03 7.99 -6.87
CA LEU A 133 19.43 9.12 -6.16
C LEU A 133 20.36 9.61 -5.04
N GLN A 134 20.75 10.88 -5.07
CA GLN A 134 21.61 11.51 -4.06
C GLN A 134 20.94 12.72 -3.41
N ALA A 135 21.48 13.10 -2.25
CA ALA A 135 20.97 14.17 -1.40
C ALA A 135 22.05 15.24 -1.22
N GLU A 136 22.00 16.27 -2.06
CA GLU A 136 23.07 17.26 -2.27
C GLU A 136 22.87 18.54 -1.44
N GLU A 137 23.99 19.15 -1.04
CA GLU A 137 24.02 20.48 -0.42
C GLU A 137 24.14 21.59 -1.48
N GLY A 138 23.32 22.63 -1.36
CA GLY A 138 23.36 23.78 -2.26
C GLY A 138 23.99 25.01 -1.62
N VAL A 139 25.04 25.58 -2.23
CA VAL A 139 25.62 26.85 -1.76
C VAL A 139 24.65 27.99 -2.06
N GLY A 140 24.04 28.55 -1.01
CA GLY A 140 23.10 29.69 -1.14
C GLY A 140 21.69 29.31 -1.62
N ARG A 141 21.28 28.04 -1.53
CA ARG A 141 19.92 27.55 -1.81
C ARG A 141 19.55 26.41 -0.86
N ASN A 142 18.29 25.96 -0.89
CA ASN A 142 17.88 24.76 -0.18
C ASN A 142 18.64 23.51 -0.71
N PRO A 143 18.99 22.54 0.16
CA PRO A 143 19.45 21.21 -0.27
C PRO A 143 18.42 20.53 -1.18
N TYR A 144 18.87 19.73 -2.14
CA TYR A 144 18.04 19.17 -3.22
C TYR A 144 18.42 17.72 -3.50
N PHE A 145 17.56 16.97 -4.20
CA PHE A 145 17.91 15.65 -4.71
C PHE A 145 18.51 15.76 -6.11
N THR A 146 19.39 14.81 -6.44
CA THR A 146 19.79 14.56 -7.82
C THR A 146 19.55 13.10 -8.18
N LEU A 147 19.25 12.82 -9.44
CA LEU A 147 19.21 11.47 -10.00
C LEU A 147 20.16 11.45 -11.19
N GLU A 148 21.21 10.61 -11.10
CA GLU A 148 22.34 10.62 -12.05
C GLU A 148 22.92 12.02 -12.28
N GLY A 149 23.11 12.79 -11.19
CA GLY A 149 23.65 14.15 -11.22
C GLY A 149 22.68 15.24 -11.70
N HIS A 150 21.48 14.89 -12.20
CA HIS A 150 20.47 15.87 -12.64
C HIS A 150 19.54 16.23 -11.49
N GLU A 151 19.20 17.52 -11.32
CA GLU A 151 18.27 17.95 -10.27
C GLU A 151 16.90 17.28 -10.41
N PHE A 152 16.47 16.63 -9.33
CA PHE A 152 15.28 15.79 -9.29
C PHE A 152 14.42 16.18 -8.10
N LEU A 153 13.10 16.24 -8.29
CA LEU A 153 12.15 16.46 -7.21
C LEU A 153 11.15 15.31 -7.25
N ILE A 154 11.02 14.58 -6.14
CA ILE A 154 10.20 13.37 -6.09
C ILE A 154 8.74 13.82 -5.99
N PHE A 155 7.97 13.51 -7.03
CA PHE A 155 6.50 13.53 -7.02
C PHE A 155 6.05 12.07 -6.90
N GLY A 156 5.93 11.60 -5.66
CA GLY A 156 5.54 10.26 -5.29
C GLY A 156 4.04 10.10 -5.11
N GLY A 157 3.49 8.95 -5.48
CA GLY A 157 2.14 8.53 -5.10
C GLY A 157 2.11 7.10 -4.59
N SER A 158 1.42 6.88 -3.47
CA SER A 158 1.31 5.56 -2.82
C SER A 158 0.24 4.72 -3.50
N ILE A 159 0.62 3.53 -3.96
CA ILE A 159 -0.27 2.50 -4.51
C ILE A 159 0.19 1.14 -3.99
N HIS A 160 -0.68 0.42 -3.29
CA HIS A 160 -0.35 -0.89 -2.71
C HIS A 160 -0.83 -2.01 -3.63
N TYR A 161 0.08 -2.73 -4.25
CA TYR A 161 -0.24 -3.82 -5.19
C TYR A 161 -1.14 -4.89 -4.58
N PHE A 162 -0.96 -5.21 -3.29
CA PHE A 162 -1.79 -6.17 -2.56
C PHE A 162 -3.24 -5.71 -2.32
N ARG A 163 -3.54 -4.42 -2.47
CA ARG A 163 -4.91 -3.83 -2.39
C ARG A 163 -5.58 -3.61 -3.74
N VAL A 164 -4.91 -3.94 -4.84
CA VAL A 164 -5.39 -3.73 -6.22
C VAL A 164 -5.27 -5.05 -6.97
N PRO A 165 -6.32 -5.55 -7.65
CA PRO A 165 -6.19 -6.74 -8.49
C PRO A 165 -5.13 -6.56 -9.60
N ARG A 166 -4.33 -7.60 -9.85
CA ARG A 166 -3.17 -7.59 -10.77
C ARG A 166 -3.51 -7.04 -12.16
N GLU A 167 -4.67 -7.41 -12.68
CA GLU A 167 -5.21 -6.99 -13.98
C GLU A 167 -5.36 -5.46 -14.08
N TYR A 168 -5.48 -4.78 -12.95
CA TYR A 168 -5.64 -3.33 -12.85
C TYR A 168 -4.37 -2.57 -12.47
N TRP A 169 -3.29 -3.22 -12.04
CA TRP A 169 -2.03 -2.54 -11.67
C TRP A 169 -1.57 -1.56 -12.77
N ARG A 170 -1.60 -1.99 -14.04
CA ARG A 170 -1.19 -1.16 -15.18
C ARG A 170 -2.06 0.08 -15.35
N ASP A 171 -3.37 -0.03 -15.13
CA ASP A 171 -4.28 1.12 -15.20
C ASP A 171 -3.99 2.13 -14.07
N ARG A 172 -3.81 1.66 -12.83
CA ARG A 172 -3.53 2.55 -11.69
C ARG A 172 -2.19 3.26 -11.84
N LEU A 173 -1.15 2.55 -12.26
CA LEU A 173 0.17 3.13 -12.56
C LEU A 173 0.12 4.12 -13.74
N LEU A 174 -0.60 3.81 -14.82
CA LEU A 174 -0.79 4.75 -15.93
C LEU A 174 -1.53 6.01 -15.49
N LYS A 175 -2.52 5.91 -14.59
CA LYS A 175 -3.23 7.07 -14.02
C LYS A 175 -2.32 7.91 -13.13
N LEU A 176 -1.46 7.28 -12.31
CA LEU A 176 -0.41 7.97 -11.54
C LEU A 176 0.52 8.77 -12.46
N ARG A 177 1.08 8.11 -13.48
CA ARG A 177 1.98 8.75 -14.46
C ARG A 177 1.29 9.84 -15.26
N ALA A 178 0.05 9.63 -15.69
CA ALA A 178 -0.73 10.63 -16.40
C ALA A 178 -1.07 11.83 -15.52
N CYS A 179 -1.36 11.65 -14.22
CA CYS A 179 -1.63 12.77 -13.33
C CYS A 179 -0.45 13.75 -13.24
N GLY A 180 0.79 13.25 -13.31
CA GLY A 180 2.02 14.07 -13.34
C GLY A 180 3.13 13.57 -12.42
N PHE A 181 2.89 12.48 -11.68
CA PHE A 181 3.85 11.88 -10.77
C PHE A 181 5.00 11.20 -11.55
N ASN A 182 6.16 11.11 -10.91
CA ASN A 182 7.37 10.49 -11.45
C ASN A 182 7.80 9.23 -10.67
N THR A 183 7.21 9.00 -9.50
CA THR A 183 7.59 7.92 -8.57
C THR A 183 6.34 7.25 -7.99
N VAL A 184 6.38 5.94 -7.81
CA VAL A 184 5.39 5.17 -7.01
C VAL A 184 6.04 4.69 -5.71
N THR A 185 5.28 4.73 -4.62
CA THR A 185 5.65 4.07 -3.35
C THR A 185 4.76 2.87 -3.10
N THR A 186 5.34 1.81 -2.54
CA THR A 186 4.58 0.67 -2.00
C THR A 186 5.27 0.07 -0.77
N TYR A 187 4.44 -0.37 0.19
CA TYR A 187 4.85 -1.28 1.25
C TYR A 187 4.99 -2.73 0.74
N VAL A 188 5.63 -3.58 1.56
CA VAL A 188 5.66 -5.04 1.40
C VAL A 188 5.09 -5.69 2.66
N PRO A 189 3.89 -6.32 2.61
CA PRO A 189 3.21 -6.86 3.78
C PRO A 189 3.69 -8.28 4.10
N TRP A 190 4.61 -8.40 5.07
CA TRP A 190 5.23 -9.67 5.46
C TRP A 190 4.19 -10.77 5.77
N ASN A 191 3.10 -10.45 6.46
CA ASN A 191 2.02 -11.39 6.78
C ASN A 191 1.32 -12.02 5.56
N LEU A 192 1.29 -11.35 4.41
CA LEU A 192 0.74 -11.92 3.17
C LEU A 192 1.80 -12.73 2.42
N HIS A 193 3.06 -12.33 2.47
CA HIS A 193 4.15 -13.05 1.82
C HIS A 193 4.59 -14.31 2.57
N GLU A 194 4.52 -14.35 3.90
CA GLU A 194 4.89 -15.53 4.71
C GLU A 194 3.71 -15.95 5.63
N PRO A 195 2.60 -16.47 5.06
CA PRO A 195 1.43 -16.88 5.84
C PRO A 195 1.70 -18.09 6.75
N GLU A 196 2.68 -18.93 6.39
CA GLU A 196 3.23 -20.00 7.23
C GLU A 196 4.76 -19.86 7.25
N SER A 197 5.42 -20.12 8.39
CA SER A 197 6.86 -19.86 8.50
C SER A 197 7.67 -20.69 7.49
N GLY A 198 8.57 -20.02 6.77
CA GLY A 198 9.40 -20.58 5.70
C GLY A 198 8.68 -20.79 4.36
N LYS A 199 7.37 -20.54 4.27
CA LYS A 199 6.61 -20.65 3.01
C LYS A 199 6.30 -19.27 2.47
N PHE A 200 7.00 -18.89 1.40
CA PHE A 200 6.87 -17.57 0.80
C PHE A 200 6.02 -17.57 -0.47
N ASP A 201 5.04 -16.66 -0.54
CA ASP A 201 4.24 -16.39 -1.74
C ASP A 201 4.62 -15.04 -2.38
N PHE A 202 4.97 -15.10 -3.66
CA PHE A 202 5.23 -13.97 -4.55
C PHE A 202 4.55 -14.20 -5.90
N SER A 203 3.37 -14.83 -5.90
CA SER A 203 2.58 -15.15 -7.08
C SER A 203 1.31 -14.30 -7.17
N GLY A 204 0.66 -14.28 -8.34
CA GLY A 204 -0.64 -13.61 -8.53
C GLY A 204 -0.63 -12.15 -8.10
N ASN A 205 -1.36 -11.83 -7.04
CA ASN A 205 -1.48 -10.47 -6.49
C ASN A 205 -0.38 -10.09 -5.47
N LEU A 206 0.54 -10.99 -5.18
CA LEU A 206 1.70 -10.80 -4.28
C LEU A 206 3.05 -10.81 -5.03
N ASP A 207 3.02 -10.88 -6.35
CA ASP A 207 4.19 -10.77 -7.23
C ASP A 207 4.70 -9.32 -7.28
N LEU A 208 5.50 -8.98 -6.27
CA LEU A 208 6.17 -7.69 -6.10
C LEU A 208 7.10 -7.37 -7.29
N GLU A 209 7.80 -8.38 -7.82
CA GLU A 209 8.75 -8.22 -8.92
C GLU A 209 8.05 -7.70 -10.18
N ALA A 210 6.93 -8.30 -10.59
CA ALA A 210 6.17 -7.83 -11.73
C ALA A 210 5.53 -6.45 -11.49
N PHE A 211 5.06 -6.14 -10.27
CA PHE A 211 4.53 -4.80 -9.99
C PHE A 211 5.60 -3.71 -10.13
N VAL A 212 6.80 -3.96 -9.58
CA VAL A 212 7.95 -3.04 -9.67
C VAL A 212 8.42 -2.88 -11.11
N LEU A 213 8.57 -3.98 -11.87
CA LEU A 213 8.95 -3.92 -13.29
C LEU A 213 7.89 -3.20 -14.14
N LEU A 214 6.60 -3.41 -13.87
CA LEU A 214 5.51 -2.70 -14.54
C LEU A 214 5.51 -1.19 -14.25
N ALA A 215 5.95 -0.76 -13.07
CA ALA A 215 6.18 0.66 -12.79
C ALA A 215 7.31 1.22 -13.68
N ALA A 216 8.40 0.45 -13.89
CA ALA A 216 9.46 0.84 -14.82
C ALA A 216 8.96 0.98 -16.26
N GLU A 217 8.15 0.03 -16.76
CA GLU A 217 7.54 0.06 -18.09
C GLU A 217 6.62 1.28 -18.31
N VAL A 218 5.91 1.70 -17.26
CA VAL A 218 5.06 2.91 -17.27
C VAL A 218 5.88 4.20 -17.18
N GLY A 219 7.18 4.12 -16.87
CA GLY A 219 8.08 5.26 -16.74
C GLY A 219 8.02 5.92 -15.36
N LEU A 220 7.83 5.12 -14.31
CA LEU A 220 7.84 5.53 -12.89
C LEU A 220 9.03 4.92 -12.16
N TRP A 221 9.71 5.72 -11.34
CA TRP A 221 10.65 5.21 -10.34
C TRP A 221 9.92 4.60 -9.15
N VAL A 222 10.62 3.82 -8.32
CA VAL A 222 10.04 3.17 -7.15
C VAL A 222 10.79 3.56 -5.88
N ILE A 223 10.05 3.89 -4.82
CA ILE A 223 10.57 3.91 -3.46
C ILE A 223 9.92 2.75 -2.71
N LEU A 224 10.73 1.75 -2.34
CA LEU A 224 10.25 0.53 -1.72
C LEU A 224 10.24 0.66 -0.19
N ARG A 225 9.17 0.20 0.46
CA ARG A 225 9.02 0.26 1.92
C ARG A 225 8.89 -1.17 2.48
N PRO A 226 9.98 -1.95 2.60
CA PRO A 226 9.96 -3.40 2.86
C PRO A 226 9.54 -3.82 4.27
N GLY A 227 9.43 -2.88 5.22
CA GLY A 227 9.04 -3.15 6.60
C GLY A 227 10.25 -3.40 7.52
N PRO A 228 10.23 -4.42 8.40
CA PRO A 228 9.31 -5.57 8.40
C PRO A 228 7.90 -5.26 8.91
N TYR A 229 7.75 -4.22 9.73
CA TYR A 229 6.46 -3.63 10.09
C TYR A 229 6.16 -2.46 9.14
N VAL A 230 4.92 -2.38 8.64
CA VAL A 230 4.49 -1.38 7.66
C VAL A 230 3.32 -0.51 8.11
N CYS A 231 2.68 -0.83 9.24
CA CYS A 231 1.39 -0.23 9.65
C CYS A 231 0.34 -0.39 8.55
N SER A 232 0.16 0.65 7.71
CA SER A 232 -0.69 0.67 6.52
C SER A 232 -2.13 0.19 6.76
N GLU A 233 -2.61 0.29 7.99
CA GLU A 233 -3.90 -0.22 8.44
C GLU A 233 -4.16 -1.71 8.14
N LEU A 234 -3.11 -2.51 8.04
CA LEU A 234 -3.16 -3.96 7.84
C LEU A 234 -3.19 -4.74 9.16
N ASP A 235 -3.66 -5.99 9.14
CA ASP A 235 -3.60 -6.90 10.31
C ASP A 235 -2.17 -6.92 10.89
N LEU A 236 -2.07 -6.61 12.19
CA LEU A 236 -0.82 -6.53 12.95
C LEU A 236 0.25 -5.59 12.34
N GLY A 237 -0.19 -4.61 11.54
CA GLY A 237 0.71 -3.71 10.81
C GLY A 237 1.56 -4.40 9.74
N GLY A 238 1.05 -5.52 9.19
CA GLY A 238 1.74 -6.34 8.19
C GLY A 238 2.67 -7.41 8.76
N LEU A 239 2.74 -7.59 10.08
CA LEU A 239 3.55 -8.65 10.72
C LEU A 239 2.79 -9.98 10.79
N PRO A 240 3.42 -11.15 10.52
CA PRO A 240 2.76 -12.45 10.65
C PRO A 240 2.26 -12.72 12.08
N SER A 241 1.01 -13.14 12.24
CA SER A 241 0.40 -13.41 13.55
C SER A 241 1.12 -14.48 14.36
N ARG A 242 1.77 -15.45 13.69
CA ARG A 242 2.63 -16.47 14.32
C ARG A 242 3.71 -15.91 15.24
N LEU A 243 4.14 -14.65 15.04
CA LEU A 243 5.11 -13.98 15.93
C LEU A 243 4.55 -13.70 17.33
N LEU A 244 3.24 -13.84 17.55
CA LEU A 244 2.56 -13.66 18.82
C LEU A 244 2.41 -14.96 19.64
N GLN A 245 2.77 -16.12 19.07
CA GLN A 245 2.61 -17.44 19.70
C GLN A 245 3.38 -17.58 21.01
N ASP A 246 4.60 -17.04 21.04
CA ASP A 246 5.41 -16.88 22.24
C ASP A 246 5.05 -15.53 22.89
N PRO A 247 4.43 -15.51 24.09
CA PRO A 247 4.07 -14.27 24.75
C PRO A 247 5.26 -13.45 25.26
N THR A 248 6.49 -13.98 25.20
CA THR A 248 7.73 -13.27 25.55
C THR A 248 8.41 -12.59 24.36
N THR A 249 7.98 -12.88 23.12
CA THR A 249 8.48 -12.22 21.92
C THR A 249 8.03 -10.76 21.89
N GLN A 250 8.99 -9.84 21.77
CA GLN A 250 8.72 -8.39 21.67
C GLN A 250 8.92 -7.93 20.22
N LEU A 251 7.82 -7.72 19.52
CA LEU A 251 7.79 -7.19 18.16
C LEU A 251 8.48 -5.82 18.08
N ARG A 252 9.14 -5.53 16.97
CA ARG A 252 9.84 -4.26 16.69
C ARG A 252 10.91 -3.91 17.74
N THR A 253 11.67 -4.90 18.20
CA THR A 253 12.83 -4.76 19.09
C THR A 253 13.96 -5.69 18.66
N THR A 254 15.12 -5.64 19.32
CA THR A 254 16.21 -6.62 19.17
C THR A 254 15.97 -7.93 19.93
N ASN A 255 14.73 -8.21 20.36
CA ASN A 255 14.34 -9.52 20.87
C ASN A 255 14.74 -10.61 19.86
N ARG A 256 15.51 -11.60 20.33
CA ARG A 256 16.14 -12.63 19.52
C ARG A 256 15.15 -13.37 18.61
N THR A 257 14.03 -13.85 19.15
CA THR A 257 13.01 -14.58 18.39
C THR A 257 12.41 -13.73 17.27
N PHE A 258 12.21 -12.43 17.52
CA PHE A 258 11.72 -11.50 16.51
C PHE A 258 12.76 -11.21 15.42
N VAL A 259 14.01 -10.88 15.77
CA VAL A 259 15.02 -10.56 14.75
C VAL A 259 15.47 -11.78 13.93
N GLU A 260 15.52 -12.98 14.52
CA GLU A 260 15.76 -14.23 13.77
C GLU A 260 14.65 -14.53 12.75
N ALA A 261 13.41 -14.05 12.99
CA ALA A 261 12.31 -14.15 12.02
C ALA A 261 12.38 -13.05 10.95
N VAL A 262 12.72 -11.81 11.33
CA VAL A 262 12.94 -10.70 10.39
C VAL A 262 14.08 -11.00 9.43
N ASP A 263 15.18 -11.58 9.92
CA ASP A 263 16.33 -11.99 9.11
C ASP A 263 15.91 -12.95 8.00
N LYS A 264 15.16 -14.01 8.34
CA LYS A 264 14.65 -14.99 7.35
C LYS A 264 13.73 -14.34 6.31
N TYR A 265 12.85 -13.44 6.74
CA TYR A 265 12.00 -12.67 5.82
C TYR A 265 12.84 -11.81 4.88
N PHE A 266 13.85 -11.11 5.39
CA PHE A 266 14.73 -10.27 4.59
C PHE A 266 15.67 -11.09 3.70
N ASP A 267 16.12 -12.28 4.10
CA ASP A 267 16.89 -13.20 3.25
C ASP A 267 16.09 -13.54 1.98
N HIS A 268 14.80 -13.83 2.12
CA HIS A 268 13.92 -14.14 0.99
C HIS A 268 13.47 -12.91 0.20
N LEU A 269 13.07 -11.81 0.87
CA LEU A 269 12.60 -10.60 0.22
C LEU A 269 13.73 -9.85 -0.48
N ILE A 270 14.83 -9.57 0.22
CA ILE A 270 15.88 -8.70 -0.30
C ILE A 270 16.62 -9.37 -1.47
N ALA A 271 16.75 -10.70 -1.48
CA ALA A 271 17.26 -11.43 -2.66
C ALA A 271 16.46 -11.15 -3.95
N ARG A 272 15.13 -10.95 -3.84
CA ARG A 272 14.25 -10.54 -4.97
C ARG A 272 14.30 -9.05 -5.28
N VAL A 273 14.54 -8.22 -4.26
CA VAL A 273 14.67 -6.76 -4.41
C VAL A 273 16.01 -6.36 -5.04
N VAL A 274 17.10 -7.11 -4.78
CA VAL A 274 18.45 -6.75 -5.24
C VAL A 274 18.53 -6.48 -6.75
N PRO A 275 18.00 -7.33 -7.65
CA PRO A 275 17.98 -7.07 -9.10
C PRO A 275 17.15 -5.85 -9.53
N LEU A 276 16.18 -5.43 -8.71
CA LEU A 276 15.25 -4.34 -9.01
C LEU A 276 15.78 -2.95 -8.59
N GLN A 277 16.96 -2.90 -7.97
CA GLN A 277 17.64 -1.66 -7.59
C GLN A 277 18.13 -0.87 -8.81
N TYR A 278 18.14 0.46 -8.70
CA TYR A 278 18.59 1.38 -9.74
C TYR A 278 19.97 1.02 -10.30
N ARG A 279 20.95 0.79 -9.42
CA ARG A 279 22.34 0.39 -9.72
C ARG A 279 22.46 -1.03 -10.28
N LYS A 280 21.35 -1.78 -10.34
CA LYS A 280 21.23 -3.10 -10.98
C LYS A 280 20.37 -3.08 -12.24
N GLY A 281 19.87 -1.92 -12.65
CA GLY A 281 19.04 -1.73 -13.86
C GLY A 281 17.52 -1.68 -13.61
N GLY A 282 17.06 -1.95 -12.38
CA GLY A 282 15.64 -1.82 -12.02
C GLY A 282 15.23 -0.39 -11.63
N PRO A 283 13.98 -0.14 -11.23
CA PRO A 283 13.47 1.21 -10.97
C PRO A 283 13.54 1.67 -9.51
N ILE A 284 14.03 0.85 -8.57
CA ILE A 284 14.04 1.22 -7.14
C ILE A 284 15.17 2.22 -6.89
N ILE A 285 14.82 3.46 -6.55
CA ILE A 285 15.77 4.58 -6.30
C ILE A 285 16.01 4.86 -4.82
N ALA A 286 15.14 4.37 -3.93
CA ALA A 286 15.32 4.45 -2.48
C ALA A 286 14.58 3.32 -1.76
N VAL A 287 15.02 2.99 -0.54
CA VAL A 287 14.43 1.94 0.31
C VAL A 287 14.23 2.49 1.73
N GLN A 288 13.03 2.32 2.29
CA GLN A 288 12.75 2.72 3.68
C GLN A 288 13.21 1.66 4.69
N VAL A 289 13.84 2.10 5.77
CA VAL A 289 14.17 1.30 6.95
C VAL A 289 13.03 1.43 7.97
N GLU A 290 12.35 0.31 8.29
CA GLU A 290 11.23 0.26 9.24
C GLU A 290 10.04 1.18 8.85
N ASN A 291 9.16 1.56 9.79
CA ASN A 291 8.08 2.52 9.56
C ASN A 291 7.59 3.22 10.83
N GLU A 292 7.73 4.55 10.90
CA GLU A 292 7.35 5.40 12.05
C GLU A 292 7.89 4.89 13.39
N TYR A 293 9.15 4.48 13.43
CA TYR A 293 9.70 3.91 14.66
C TYR A 293 9.73 4.92 15.82
N GLY A 294 9.81 6.22 15.55
CA GLY A 294 9.73 7.27 16.57
C GLY A 294 8.38 7.33 17.30
N SER A 295 7.30 6.83 16.68
CA SER A 295 5.99 6.63 17.33
C SER A 295 5.98 5.43 18.28
N PHE A 296 6.92 4.49 18.12
CA PHE A 296 7.07 3.29 18.94
C PHE A 296 8.20 3.43 19.97
N ASN A 297 9.44 3.54 19.49
CA ASN A 297 10.68 3.88 20.20
C ASN A 297 10.86 3.16 21.54
N LYS A 298 11.04 1.85 21.49
CA LYS A 298 11.16 0.98 22.69
C LYS A 298 12.53 0.35 22.84
N ASP A 299 13.22 0.18 21.72
CA ASP A 299 14.59 -0.33 21.65
C ASP A 299 15.41 0.55 20.69
N LYS A 300 16.49 1.15 21.20
CA LYS A 300 17.38 2.03 20.44
C LYS A 300 18.33 1.27 19.51
N ASN A 301 18.52 -0.03 19.72
CA ASN A 301 19.42 -0.88 18.93
C ASN A 301 18.72 -1.46 17.70
N TYR A 302 17.39 -1.48 17.67
CA TYR A 302 16.60 -2.12 16.61
C TYR A 302 16.69 -1.41 15.25
N MET A 303 16.63 -0.07 15.22
CA MET A 303 16.78 0.67 13.95
C MET A 303 18.19 0.53 13.35
N PRO A 304 19.30 0.65 14.13
CA PRO A 304 20.63 0.27 13.66
C PRO A 304 20.73 -1.19 13.17
N TYR A 305 20.05 -2.13 13.83
CA TYR A 305 20.01 -3.53 13.42
C TYR A 305 19.40 -3.68 12.01
N LEU A 306 18.20 -3.14 11.78
CA LEU A 306 17.54 -3.23 10.47
C LEU A 306 18.34 -2.55 9.35
N HIS A 307 18.92 -1.38 9.63
CA HIS A 307 19.79 -0.68 8.69
C HIS A 307 20.95 -1.57 8.25
N LYS A 308 21.65 -2.17 9.21
CA LYS A 308 22.73 -3.13 8.94
C LYS A 308 22.22 -4.35 8.16
N ALA A 309 21.08 -4.92 8.57
CA ALA A 309 20.47 -6.10 7.97
C ALA A 309 20.09 -5.91 6.49
N LEU A 310 19.67 -4.70 6.08
CA LEU A 310 19.40 -4.34 4.68
C LEU A 310 20.68 -4.18 3.87
N LEU A 311 21.69 -3.48 4.41
CA LEU A 311 22.98 -3.27 3.74
C LEU A 311 23.73 -4.60 3.50
N GLU A 312 23.78 -5.48 4.51
CA GLU A 312 24.46 -6.79 4.40
C GLU A 312 23.79 -7.72 3.38
N ARG A 313 22.50 -7.52 3.11
CA ARG A 313 21.73 -8.25 2.08
C ARG A 313 21.80 -7.60 0.69
N GLY A 314 22.61 -6.56 0.53
CA GLY A 314 22.91 -5.96 -0.77
C GLY A 314 22.00 -4.80 -1.18
N VAL A 315 21.28 -4.18 -0.24
CA VAL A 315 20.64 -2.88 -0.51
C VAL A 315 21.74 -1.80 -0.63
N VAL A 316 21.78 -1.10 -1.76
CA VAL A 316 22.83 -0.11 -2.12
C VAL A 316 22.27 1.27 -2.49
N GLU A 317 20.95 1.40 -2.59
CA GLU A 317 20.27 2.65 -2.92
C GLU A 317 20.08 3.54 -1.70
N LEU A 318 19.57 4.76 -1.90
CA LEU A 318 19.34 5.72 -0.81
C LEU A 318 18.41 5.10 0.26
N LEU A 319 18.94 4.95 1.48
CA LEU A 319 18.13 4.56 2.62
C LEU A 319 17.46 5.77 3.27
N LEU A 320 16.21 5.58 3.71
CA LEU A 320 15.46 6.61 4.45
C LEU A 320 14.66 6.03 5.63
N THR A 321 14.35 6.85 6.64
CA THR A 321 13.40 6.55 7.73
C THR A 321 12.30 7.60 7.71
N SER A 322 11.03 7.22 7.89
CA SER A 322 9.94 8.22 8.02
C SER A 322 9.23 8.18 9.36
N ASP A 323 8.92 9.36 9.87
CA ASP A 323 8.26 9.60 11.15
C ASP A 323 7.35 10.84 11.12
N ASN A 324 6.39 10.91 12.02
CA ASN A 324 5.72 12.16 12.35
C ASN A 324 6.73 13.25 12.77
N THR A 325 6.41 14.52 12.48
CA THR A 325 7.29 15.68 12.72
C THR A 325 7.74 15.82 14.17
N ASN A 326 6.89 15.47 15.13
CA ASN A 326 7.21 15.46 16.56
C ASN A 326 7.84 14.13 17.06
N LYS A 327 8.06 13.17 16.17
CA LYS A 327 8.65 11.84 16.45
C LYS A 327 9.99 11.60 15.75
N VAL A 328 10.35 12.37 14.72
CA VAL A 328 11.60 12.19 13.96
C VAL A 328 12.88 12.13 14.82
N LEU A 329 12.93 12.88 15.93
CA LEU A 329 14.05 12.81 16.89
C LEU A 329 14.27 11.40 17.50
N ASN A 330 13.25 10.55 17.48
CA ASN A 330 13.24 9.22 18.09
C ASN A 330 13.35 8.07 17.07
N GLY A 331 12.99 8.28 15.80
CA GLY A 331 13.00 7.23 14.78
C GLY A 331 14.14 7.35 13.74
N HIS A 332 14.74 8.53 13.58
CA HIS A 332 15.91 8.69 12.71
C HIS A 332 17.12 7.86 13.17
N ILE A 333 17.99 7.53 12.21
CA ILE A 333 19.29 6.92 12.47
C ILE A 333 20.40 7.56 11.63
N LYS A 334 21.62 7.54 12.14
CA LYS A 334 22.79 8.14 11.49
C LYS A 334 23.10 7.45 10.15
N GLY A 335 23.35 8.25 9.12
CA GLY A 335 23.71 7.77 7.77
C GLY A 335 22.53 7.45 6.86
N VAL A 336 21.30 7.63 7.35
CA VAL A 336 20.04 7.38 6.64
C VAL A 336 19.28 8.70 6.54
N LEU A 337 18.61 8.96 5.42
CA LEU A 337 17.83 10.19 5.25
C LEU A 337 16.61 10.15 6.17
N ALA A 338 16.43 11.16 7.03
CA ALA A 338 15.17 11.34 7.74
C ALA A 338 14.12 11.98 6.83
N THR A 339 12.92 11.42 6.82
CA THR A 339 11.75 11.95 6.12
C THR A 339 10.60 12.11 7.12
N ILE A 340 9.56 12.81 6.70
CA ILE A 340 8.46 13.19 7.57
C ILE A 340 7.09 12.79 7.03
N ASN A 341 6.18 12.48 7.93
CA ASN A 341 4.77 12.23 7.68
C ASN A 341 3.92 13.38 8.24
N MET A 342 2.87 13.80 7.52
CA MET A 342 1.94 14.86 7.95
C MET A 342 0.61 14.85 7.20
N ASN A 343 -0.44 15.42 7.81
CA ASN A 343 -1.71 15.76 7.15
C ASN A 343 -1.84 17.25 6.77
N SER A 344 -0.99 18.12 7.32
CA SER A 344 -1.11 19.57 7.18
C SER A 344 0.27 20.22 7.19
N PHE A 345 0.47 21.19 6.30
CA PHE A 345 1.72 21.92 6.19
C PHE A 345 1.66 23.26 6.95
N ARG A 346 2.77 23.59 7.61
CA ARG A 346 3.02 24.86 8.30
C ARG A 346 4.51 25.21 8.20
N ALA A 347 4.87 26.49 8.27
CA ALA A 347 6.28 26.89 8.20
C ALA A 347 7.17 26.32 9.33
N ASP A 348 6.61 26.04 10.51
CA ASP A 348 7.30 25.46 11.68
C ASP A 348 7.43 23.92 11.64
N THR A 349 6.86 23.26 10.63
CA THR A 349 6.81 21.78 10.50
C THR A 349 8.18 21.11 10.56
N PHE A 350 9.24 21.80 10.12
CA PHE A 350 10.58 21.20 9.92
C PHE A 350 11.58 21.46 11.06
N GLU A 351 11.20 22.18 12.12
CA GLU A 351 12.13 22.52 13.22
C GLU A 351 12.81 21.30 13.84
N GLN A 352 12.06 20.20 14.03
CA GLN A 352 12.60 18.96 14.60
C GLN A 352 13.45 18.18 13.57
N LEU A 353 13.09 18.23 12.29
CA LEU A 353 13.86 17.61 11.20
C LEU A 353 15.24 18.28 11.06
N PHE A 354 15.30 19.61 11.16
CA PHE A 354 16.56 20.36 11.05
C PHE A 354 17.53 20.14 12.21
N LYS A 355 17.03 19.75 13.40
CA LYS A 355 17.90 19.30 14.51
C LYS A 355 18.63 18.00 14.19
N VAL A 356 18.09 17.18 13.29
CA VAL A 356 18.70 15.92 12.82
C VAL A 356 19.55 16.16 11.57
N GLN A 357 19.01 16.87 10.58
CA GLN A 357 19.60 16.91 9.23
C GLN A 357 19.33 18.22 8.46
N LYS A 358 19.64 19.38 9.05
CA LYS A 358 19.54 20.70 8.38
C LYS A 358 20.17 20.80 6.97
N ASN A 359 21.12 19.93 6.64
CA ASN A 359 21.88 19.93 5.38
C ASN A 359 21.34 18.90 4.35
N LYS A 360 20.10 18.42 4.49
CA LYS A 360 19.53 17.41 3.59
C LYS A 360 18.20 17.88 2.97
N PRO A 361 17.88 17.45 1.74
CA PRO A 361 16.63 17.81 1.07
C PRO A 361 15.44 17.30 1.87
N ILE A 362 14.34 18.04 1.78
CA ILE A 362 13.10 17.70 2.49
C ILE A 362 12.29 16.75 1.62
N LEU A 363 11.95 15.59 2.19
CA LEU A 363 11.04 14.63 1.61
C LEU A 363 9.93 14.32 2.62
N ILE A 364 8.70 14.60 2.21
CA ILE A 364 7.48 14.23 2.92
C ILE A 364 7.07 12.84 2.41
N MET A 365 7.39 11.78 3.15
CA MET A 365 7.17 10.40 2.68
C MET A 365 5.70 9.97 2.79
N GLU A 366 4.93 10.60 3.67
CA GLU A 366 3.47 10.48 3.68
C GLU A 366 2.85 11.86 3.87
N TYR A 367 2.33 12.42 2.78
CA TYR A 367 1.36 13.49 2.84
C TYR A 367 -0.05 12.88 2.82
N TRP A 368 -0.74 12.89 3.96
CA TRP A 368 -2.06 12.30 4.12
C TRP A 368 -3.14 13.19 3.49
N VAL A 369 -3.52 12.90 2.25
CA VAL A 369 -4.51 13.66 1.44
C VAL A 369 -5.97 13.29 1.72
N GLY A 370 -6.18 12.38 2.67
CA GLY A 370 -7.44 11.74 3.01
C GLY A 370 -7.22 10.89 4.28
N TRP A 371 -8.17 10.02 4.61
CA TRP A 371 -8.08 9.18 5.80
C TRP A 371 -8.84 7.86 5.64
N PHE A 372 -8.41 6.84 6.39
CA PHE A 372 -9.09 5.54 6.43
C PHE A 372 -10.30 5.54 7.38
N ASP A 373 -11.27 4.69 7.10
CA ASP A 373 -12.46 4.54 7.94
C ASP A 373 -12.40 3.33 8.87
N THR A 374 -13.18 3.40 9.95
CA THR A 374 -13.43 2.28 10.87
C THR A 374 -14.91 2.02 11.01
N TRP A 375 -15.29 0.76 11.27
CA TRP A 375 -16.69 0.40 11.47
C TRP A 375 -17.36 1.26 12.57
N GLY A 376 -18.60 1.67 12.32
CA GLY A 376 -19.35 2.57 13.21
C GLY A 376 -18.86 4.03 13.26
N LYS A 377 -18.00 4.47 12.34
CA LYS A 377 -17.71 5.91 12.11
C LYS A 377 -18.35 6.41 10.80
N ARG A 378 -18.49 7.73 10.72
CA ARG A 378 -18.90 8.43 9.50
C ARG A 378 -17.65 8.77 8.69
N HIS A 379 -17.68 8.42 7.40
CA HIS A 379 -16.68 8.85 6.42
C HIS A 379 -16.48 10.36 6.45
N THR A 380 -15.22 10.81 6.49
CA THR A 380 -14.85 12.23 6.61
C THR A 380 -13.83 12.58 5.52
N PRO A 381 -14.28 13.16 4.38
CA PRO A 381 -13.37 13.52 3.30
C PRO A 381 -12.56 14.78 3.63
N THR A 382 -11.42 14.92 2.94
CA THR A 382 -10.51 16.06 2.95
C THR A 382 -10.72 16.92 1.70
N ASP A 383 -10.75 18.24 1.86
CA ASP A 383 -11.00 19.15 0.73
C ASP A 383 -9.93 19.07 -0.36
N ALA A 384 -10.37 19.07 -1.63
CA ALA A 384 -9.47 18.95 -2.77
C ALA A 384 -8.67 20.23 -3.05
N GLY A 385 -9.18 21.39 -2.67
CA GLY A 385 -8.47 22.67 -2.70
C GLY A 385 -7.36 22.75 -1.66
N ASP A 386 -7.58 22.26 -0.43
CA ASP A 386 -6.53 22.19 0.59
C ASP A 386 -5.35 21.31 0.14
N VAL A 387 -5.64 20.20 -0.54
CA VAL A 387 -4.62 19.34 -1.18
C VAL A 387 -3.89 20.06 -2.32
N GLU A 388 -4.60 20.77 -3.19
CA GLU A 388 -4.01 21.57 -4.29
C GLU A 388 -3.10 22.68 -3.75
N ASN A 389 -3.53 23.40 -2.70
CA ASN A 389 -2.78 24.47 -2.04
C ASN A 389 -1.51 23.92 -1.40
N THR A 390 -1.61 22.84 -0.62
CA THR A 390 -0.47 22.24 0.09
C THR A 390 0.59 21.72 -0.90
N VAL A 391 0.18 21.03 -1.97
CA VAL A 391 1.12 20.56 -3.00
C VAL A 391 1.72 21.73 -3.80
N THR A 392 0.97 22.83 -3.99
CA THR A 392 1.52 24.07 -4.58
C THR A 392 2.64 24.65 -3.70
N GLU A 393 2.46 24.70 -2.38
CA GLU A 393 3.50 25.16 -1.45
C GLU A 393 4.72 24.22 -1.44
N PHE A 394 4.53 22.90 -1.53
CA PHE A 394 5.66 21.96 -1.66
C PHE A 394 6.50 22.23 -2.90
N ILE A 395 5.87 22.43 -4.06
CA ILE A 395 6.58 22.76 -5.31
C ILE A 395 7.29 24.12 -5.22
N GLN A 396 6.65 25.13 -4.63
CA GLN A 396 7.25 26.47 -4.48
C GLN A 396 8.46 26.53 -3.54
N LEU A 397 8.64 25.51 -2.69
CA LEU A 397 9.71 25.42 -1.70
C LEU A 397 10.77 24.36 -2.03
N ASP A 398 10.71 23.75 -3.22
CA ASP A 398 11.52 22.61 -3.66
C ASP A 398 11.46 21.40 -2.69
N ILE A 399 10.28 21.17 -2.11
CA ILE A 399 10.01 20.04 -1.21
C ILE A 399 9.56 18.83 -2.02
N SER A 400 10.28 17.72 -1.88
CA SER A 400 9.83 16.43 -2.43
C SER A 400 8.72 15.86 -1.56
N PHE A 401 7.76 15.16 -2.18
CA PHE A 401 6.62 14.61 -1.45
C PHE A 401 6.12 13.30 -2.04
N ASN A 402 5.46 12.52 -1.21
CA ASN A 402 4.73 11.32 -1.60
C ASN A 402 3.30 11.38 -1.05
N VAL A 403 2.32 11.36 -1.95
CA VAL A 403 0.90 11.40 -1.61
C VAL A 403 0.46 10.04 -1.06
N TYR A 404 -0.09 10.02 0.16
CA TYR A 404 -0.61 8.84 0.83
C TYR A 404 -2.11 9.04 1.11
N MET A 405 -3.04 8.35 0.45
CA MET A 405 -2.88 7.45 -0.71
C MET A 405 -3.08 8.19 -2.03
N PHE A 406 -2.32 7.83 -3.07
CA PHE A 406 -2.71 8.19 -4.44
C PHE A 406 -3.86 7.29 -4.90
N HIS A 407 -3.77 5.99 -4.61
CA HIS A 407 -4.87 5.05 -4.78
C HIS A 407 -4.78 4.00 -3.67
N GLY A 408 -5.76 3.98 -2.77
CA GLY A 408 -5.74 3.08 -1.62
C GLY A 408 -6.23 1.65 -1.95
N GLY A 409 -7.32 1.51 -2.72
CA GLY A 409 -7.86 0.21 -3.14
C GLY A 409 -8.75 -0.45 -2.08
N THR A 410 -8.62 -1.76 -1.89
CA THR A 410 -9.49 -2.56 -1.00
C THR A 410 -8.68 -3.43 -0.03
N ASN A 411 -9.12 -3.51 1.23
CA ASN A 411 -8.69 -4.54 2.17
C ASN A 411 -9.43 -5.86 1.87
N PHE A 412 -8.93 -6.67 0.93
CA PHE A 412 -9.58 -7.94 0.58
C PHE A 412 -9.47 -9.00 1.70
N GLY A 413 -10.50 -9.83 1.83
CA GLY A 413 -10.54 -10.91 2.82
C GLY A 413 -10.40 -10.38 4.25
N PHE A 414 -9.40 -10.87 4.98
CA PHE A 414 -9.13 -10.52 6.38
C PHE A 414 -7.84 -9.68 6.54
N MET A 415 -7.39 -8.97 5.51
CA MET A 415 -6.14 -8.19 5.61
C MET A 415 -6.27 -6.89 6.42
N ASN A 416 -7.48 -6.47 6.78
CA ASN A 416 -7.70 -5.24 7.53
C ASN A 416 -7.11 -5.34 8.95
N GLY A 417 -6.52 -4.25 9.42
CA GLY A 417 -6.13 -4.12 10.82
C GLY A 417 -7.25 -3.54 11.69
N GLY A 418 -6.90 -3.28 12.94
CA GLY A 418 -7.68 -2.46 13.85
C GLY A 418 -6.89 -1.32 14.47
N ILE A 419 -7.59 -0.35 15.05
CA ILE A 419 -7.01 0.70 15.88
C ILE A 419 -7.50 0.55 17.32
N HIS A 420 -6.70 0.99 18.29
CA HIS A 420 -7.13 0.98 19.69
C HIS A 420 -6.58 2.18 20.47
N PHE A 421 -7.20 3.34 20.26
CA PHE A 421 -6.96 4.53 21.09
C PHE A 421 -7.68 4.36 22.45
N THR A 422 -8.95 4.74 22.54
CA THR A 422 -9.81 4.48 23.71
C THR A 422 -10.36 3.06 23.68
N HIS A 423 -11.10 2.71 22.64
CA HIS A 423 -11.68 1.38 22.39
C HIS A 423 -11.10 0.76 21.13
N TYR A 424 -11.21 -0.56 20.98
CA TYR A 424 -10.87 -1.25 19.74
C TYR A 424 -11.86 -0.86 18.64
N ARG A 425 -11.38 -0.71 17.40
CA ARG A 425 -12.20 -0.56 16.19
C ARG A 425 -11.51 -1.20 15.00
N ALA A 426 -12.22 -2.07 14.29
CA ALA A 426 -11.76 -2.62 13.01
C ALA A 426 -11.77 -1.55 11.90
N VAL A 427 -10.71 -1.53 11.09
CA VAL A 427 -10.66 -0.77 9.83
C VAL A 427 -11.61 -1.42 8.81
N ILE A 428 -12.30 -0.64 8.00
CA ILE A 428 -13.29 -1.18 7.06
C ILE A 428 -12.64 -1.90 5.86
N THR A 429 -13.45 -2.66 5.12
CA THR A 429 -13.04 -3.36 3.90
C THR A 429 -12.60 -2.42 2.79
N SER A 430 -13.31 -1.29 2.59
CA SER A 430 -12.86 -0.27 1.64
C SER A 430 -11.58 0.40 2.15
N TYR A 431 -10.60 0.56 1.27
CA TYR A 431 -9.47 1.44 1.53
C TYR A 431 -9.43 2.55 0.47
N ASP A 432 -10.61 3.05 0.07
CA ASP A 432 -10.76 4.24 -0.79
C ASP A 432 -9.91 5.40 -0.29
N TYR A 433 -9.87 5.58 1.04
CA TYR A 433 -9.06 6.57 1.77
C TYR A 433 -9.46 8.03 1.47
N ASP A 434 -10.49 8.29 0.66
CA ASP A 434 -10.68 9.58 -0.02
C ASP A 434 -9.38 9.99 -0.75
N ALA A 435 -8.78 9.02 -1.44
CA ALA A 435 -7.53 9.16 -2.17
C ALA A 435 -7.67 9.98 -3.46
N VAL A 436 -6.55 10.17 -4.16
CA VAL A 436 -6.55 10.85 -5.48
C VAL A 436 -7.35 10.04 -6.53
N LEU A 437 -7.36 8.70 -6.43
CA LEU A 437 -8.28 7.82 -7.15
C LEU A 437 -9.14 7.03 -6.16
N THR A 438 -10.43 6.88 -6.48
CA THR A 438 -11.37 6.06 -5.68
C THR A 438 -10.90 4.60 -5.53
N GLU A 439 -11.52 3.82 -4.65
CA GLU A 439 -11.33 2.37 -4.52
C GLU A 439 -11.45 1.62 -5.86
N ALA A 440 -12.39 2.02 -6.72
CA ALA A 440 -12.57 1.45 -8.06
C ALA A 440 -11.53 1.94 -9.09
N GLY A 441 -10.67 2.90 -8.72
CA GLY A 441 -9.67 3.53 -9.58
C GLY A 441 -10.21 4.65 -10.47
N ASP A 442 -11.32 5.29 -10.08
CA ASP A 442 -11.91 6.41 -10.84
C ASP A 442 -11.25 7.75 -10.49
N TYR A 443 -11.33 8.70 -11.42
CA TYR A 443 -10.83 10.06 -11.22
C TYR A 443 -11.71 10.84 -10.24
N THR A 444 -11.08 11.63 -9.39
CA THR A 444 -11.71 12.53 -8.42
C THR A 444 -11.39 14.00 -8.73
N ASP A 445 -12.03 14.93 -8.03
CA ASP A 445 -11.66 16.35 -8.11
C ASP A 445 -10.22 16.62 -7.66
N LYS A 446 -9.69 15.84 -6.70
CA LYS A 446 -8.27 15.87 -6.30
C LYS A 446 -7.36 15.52 -7.47
N TYR A 447 -7.70 14.48 -8.24
CA TYR A 447 -6.95 14.08 -9.43
C TYR A 447 -6.89 15.21 -10.46
N PHE A 448 -8.03 15.84 -10.78
CA PHE A 448 -8.08 16.88 -11.80
C PHE A 448 -7.38 18.18 -11.36
N LYS A 449 -7.48 18.56 -10.08
CA LYS A 449 -6.73 19.69 -9.51
C LYS A 449 -5.23 19.45 -9.54
N LEU A 450 -4.75 18.32 -9.01
CA LEU A 450 -3.32 17.97 -9.03
C LEU A 450 -2.78 17.89 -10.46
N ARG A 451 -3.52 17.26 -11.40
CA ARG A 451 -3.12 17.22 -12.81
C ARG A 451 -3.04 18.62 -13.43
N LYS A 452 -3.98 19.51 -13.14
CA LYS A 452 -3.96 20.91 -13.63
C LYS A 452 -2.78 21.70 -13.07
N LEU A 453 -2.48 21.53 -11.77
CA LEU A 453 -1.29 22.10 -11.13
C LEU A 453 -0.02 21.59 -11.82
N PHE A 454 0.12 20.29 -11.98
CA PHE A 454 1.28 19.69 -12.65
C PHE A 454 1.44 20.13 -14.11
N GLN A 455 0.34 20.30 -14.87
CA GLN A 455 0.38 20.87 -16.23
C GLN A 455 0.97 22.29 -16.29
N SER A 456 0.90 23.07 -15.21
CA SER A 456 1.46 24.43 -15.15
C SER A 456 2.97 24.48 -14.86
N VAL A 457 3.52 23.42 -14.25
CA VAL A 457 4.93 23.35 -13.82
C VAL A 457 5.80 22.41 -14.66
N PHE A 458 5.24 21.65 -15.60
CA PHE A 458 6.03 20.85 -16.55
C PHE A 458 6.26 21.58 -17.88
N VAL A 459 7.45 21.41 -18.47
CA VAL A 459 7.75 21.87 -19.85
C VAL A 459 7.03 21.00 -20.87
N THR A 460 7.03 19.68 -20.65
CA THR A 460 6.42 18.68 -21.53
C THR A 460 4.95 18.47 -21.20
N PRO A 461 4.05 18.36 -22.20
CA PRO A 461 2.65 17.99 -21.95
C PRO A 461 2.53 16.67 -21.19
N LEU A 462 1.63 16.62 -20.20
CA LEU A 462 1.35 15.38 -19.47
C LEU A 462 0.71 14.32 -20.39
N PRO A 463 0.95 13.02 -20.14
CA PRO A 463 0.34 11.93 -20.90
C PRO A 463 -1.19 12.04 -20.98
N LEU A 464 -1.77 11.45 -22.02
CA LEU A 464 -3.22 11.32 -22.16
C LEU A 464 -3.80 10.51 -20.99
N LEU A 465 -5.05 10.80 -20.61
CA LEU A 465 -5.75 10.06 -19.57
C LEU A 465 -6.09 8.64 -20.06
N PRO A 466 -5.77 7.59 -19.28
CA PRO A 466 -6.35 6.27 -19.48
C PRO A 466 -7.89 6.32 -19.55
N LYS A 467 -8.49 5.41 -20.32
CA LYS A 467 -9.95 5.31 -20.39
C LYS A 467 -10.51 4.86 -19.03
N PRO A 468 -11.61 5.44 -18.52
CA PRO A 468 -12.27 4.94 -17.31
C PRO A 468 -12.65 3.47 -17.44
N THR A 469 -12.57 2.72 -16.34
CA THR A 469 -12.94 1.30 -16.30
C THR A 469 -14.46 1.16 -16.33
N HIS A 470 -14.97 0.34 -17.24
CA HIS A 470 -16.42 0.09 -17.35
C HIS A 470 -16.98 -0.51 -16.05
N LYS A 471 -18.20 -0.08 -15.70
CA LYS A 471 -18.98 -0.60 -14.57
C LYS A 471 -20.28 -1.18 -15.10
N ALA A 472 -20.77 -2.23 -14.45
CA ALA A 472 -22.03 -2.90 -14.79
C ALA A 472 -22.94 -2.97 -13.56
N VAL A 473 -24.23 -2.80 -13.78
CA VAL A 473 -25.27 -3.11 -12.80
C VAL A 473 -25.77 -4.53 -13.12
N TYR A 474 -25.60 -5.45 -12.17
CA TYR A 474 -26.09 -6.82 -12.31
C TYR A 474 -27.53 -6.94 -11.79
N PRO A 475 -28.36 -7.84 -12.35
CA PRO A 475 -29.71 -8.09 -11.83
C PRO A 475 -29.66 -8.71 -10.44
N SER A 476 -30.70 -8.45 -9.63
CA SER A 476 -30.82 -9.00 -8.28
C SER A 476 -30.81 -10.54 -8.29
N MET A 477 -29.82 -11.14 -7.63
CA MET A 477 -29.77 -12.59 -7.44
C MET A 477 -30.58 -13.02 -6.22
N ARG A 478 -31.25 -14.17 -6.30
CA ARG A 478 -31.88 -14.84 -5.15
C ARG A 478 -30.97 -15.95 -4.66
N LEU A 479 -30.72 -16.01 -3.35
CA LEU A 479 -30.03 -17.12 -2.72
C LEU A 479 -30.93 -18.37 -2.79
N SER A 480 -30.53 -19.36 -3.59
CA SER A 480 -31.27 -20.61 -3.78
C SER A 480 -30.78 -21.76 -2.89
N LEU A 481 -29.57 -21.65 -2.34
CA LEU A 481 -28.90 -22.65 -1.53
C LEU A 481 -28.29 -21.97 -0.29
N TYR A 482 -28.39 -22.65 0.85
CA TYR A 482 -27.70 -22.30 2.09
C TYR A 482 -27.27 -23.58 2.80
N LEU A 483 -26.23 -23.50 3.62
CA LEU A 483 -25.78 -24.59 4.49
C LEU A 483 -25.51 -23.98 5.89
N PRO A 484 -26.27 -24.36 6.93
CA PRO A 484 -26.05 -23.90 8.30
C PRO A 484 -24.63 -24.17 8.78
N LEU A 485 -24.08 -23.27 9.62
CA LEU A 485 -22.72 -23.44 10.19
C LEU A 485 -22.56 -24.81 10.88
N TRP A 486 -23.59 -25.27 11.59
CA TRP A 486 -23.61 -26.55 12.29
C TRP A 486 -23.47 -27.74 11.33
N ASP A 487 -24.13 -27.68 10.19
CA ASP A 487 -24.01 -28.68 9.12
C ASP A 487 -22.67 -28.59 8.38
N VAL A 488 -22.02 -27.41 8.35
CA VAL A 488 -20.67 -27.25 7.79
C VAL A 488 -19.61 -27.99 8.62
N LEU A 489 -19.78 -28.08 9.95
CA LEU A 489 -18.73 -28.60 10.86
C LEU A 489 -18.24 -30.02 10.52
N GLN A 490 -19.09 -30.85 9.92
CA GLN A 490 -18.75 -32.22 9.49
C GLN A 490 -17.77 -32.27 8.30
N TYR A 491 -17.68 -31.20 7.51
CA TYR A 491 -16.81 -31.09 6.33
C TYR A 491 -15.47 -30.41 6.63
N LEU A 492 -15.29 -29.90 7.85
CA LEU A 492 -14.08 -29.22 8.29
C LEU A 492 -13.06 -30.19 8.86
N ASN A 493 -11.85 -29.68 9.11
CA ASN A 493 -10.81 -30.41 9.82
C ASN A 493 -11.32 -30.89 11.20
N ARG A 494 -10.80 -32.05 11.64
CA ARG A 494 -11.09 -32.59 12.97
C ARG A 494 -10.81 -31.54 14.05
N PRO A 495 -11.73 -31.34 15.02
CA PRO A 495 -11.50 -30.40 16.10
C PRO A 495 -10.26 -30.70 16.93
N VAL A 496 -9.62 -29.65 17.46
CA VAL A 496 -8.53 -29.72 18.42
C VAL A 496 -9.12 -29.86 19.81
N VAL A 497 -8.77 -30.93 20.54
CA VAL A 497 -9.18 -31.09 21.95
C VAL A 497 -8.09 -30.52 22.86
N SER A 498 -8.49 -29.67 23.79
CA SER A 498 -7.63 -29.03 24.80
C SER A 498 -8.30 -29.04 26.18
N ARG A 499 -7.53 -28.91 27.26
CA ARG A 499 -8.09 -28.69 28.62
C ARG A 499 -8.33 -27.21 28.92
N THR A 500 -7.80 -26.31 28.10
CA THR A 500 -7.82 -24.87 28.29
C THR A 500 -8.10 -24.16 26.96
N PRO A 501 -8.82 -23.04 26.93
CA PRO A 501 -8.93 -22.21 25.73
C PRO A 501 -7.55 -21.86 25.19
N LEU A 502 -7.30 -22.19 23.92
CA LEU A 502 -6.14 -21.73 23.18
C LEU A 502 -6.54 -20.46 22.43
N ASN A 503 -5.64 -19.49 22.31
CA ASN A 503 -5.81 -18.40 21.35
C ASN A 503 -5.66 -18.93 19.91
N MET A 504 -6.08 -18.17 18.91
CA MET A 504 -6.07 -18.68 17.52
C MET A 504 -4.66 -18.91 16.98
N GLU A 505 -3.67 -18.13 17.42
CA GLU A 505 -2.27 -18.26 17.03
C GLU A 505 -1.62 -19.54 17.59
N ASN A 506 -2.04 -20.03 18.75
CA ASN A 506 -1.49 -21.22 19.41
C ASN A 506 -2.26 -22.53 19.08
N LEU A 507 -3.18 -22.51 18.11
CA LEU A 507 -3.83 -23.73 17.63
C LEU A 507 -2.80 -24.66 16.95
N PRO A 508 -2.79 -25.98 17.23
CA PRO A 508 -1.86 -26.96 16.65
C PRO A 508 -2.27 -27.36 15.22
N ILE A 509 -2.43 -26.37 14.35
CA ILE A 509 -2.83 -26.49 12.94
C ILE A 509 -1.79 -25.80 12.04
N HIS A 510 -1.90 -25.93 10.71
CA HIS A 510 -0.99 -25.32 9.73
C HIS A 510 0.50 -25.53 10.07
N GLY A 511 0.88 -26.78 10.37
CA GLY A 511 2.26 -27.13 10.75
C GLY A 511 2.74 -26.53 12.07
N GLY A 512 1.84 -26.06 12.92
CA GLY A 512 2.16 -25.37 14.18
C GLY A 512 2.21 -23.84 14.06
N ASN A 513 1.83 -23.25 12.92
CA ASN A 513 1.75 -21.79 12.75
C ASN A 513 0.45 -21.16 13.31
N GLY A 514 -0.51 -21.99 13.74
CA GLY A 514 -1.82 -21.52 14.21
C GLY A 514 -2.72 -21.01 13.09
N GLN A 515 -3.82 -20.36 13.48
CA GLN A 515 -4.74 -19.70 12.58
C GLN A 515 -4.47 -18.19 12.55
N ALA A 516 -4.16 -17.65 11.38
CA ALA A 516 -3.94 -16.20 11.24
C ALA A 516 -5.25 -15.39 11.23
N PHE A 517 -6.28 -15.85 10.53
CA PHE A 517 -7.47 -15.06 10.20
C PHE A 517 -8.77 -15.85 10.33
N GLY A 518 -9.92 -15.15 10.23
CA GLY A 518 -11.24 -15.77 10.22
C GLY A 518 -11.79 -16.06 11.61
N LEU A 519 -12.53 -17.16 11.75
CA LEU A 519 -13.31 -17.49 12.93
C LEU A 519 -12.78 -18.73 13.65
N VAL A 520 -13.08 -18.85 14.94
CA VAL A 520 -12.80 -20.05 15.73
C VAL A 520 -14.02 -20.41 16.57
N LEU A 521 -14.46 -21.66 16.50
CA LEU A 521 -15.54 -22.20 17.32
C LEU A 521 -14.96 -22.93 18.54
N TYR A 522 -15.44 -22.58 19.72
CA TYR A 522 -15.12 -23.26 20.98
C TYR A 522 -16.37 -23.96 21.47
N GLU A 523 -16.23 -25.24 21.83
CA GLU A 523 -17.33 -26.09 22.27
C GLU A 523 -16.97 -26.78 23.60
N ALA A 524 -17.85 -26.66 24.59
CA ALA A 524 -17.72 -27.30 25.89
C ALA A 524 -19.06 -27.85 26.35
N THR A 525 -19.07 -29.07 26.91
CA THR A 525 -20.26 -29.57 27.60
C THR A 525 -20.38 -28.90 28.97
N ILE A 526 -21.56 -28.35 29.26
CA ILE A 526 -21.90 -27.77 30.56
C ILE A 526 -23.11 -28.48 31.16
N CYS A 527 -23.16 -28.64 32.48
CA CYS A 527 -24.24 -29.35 33.19
C CYS A 527 -24.94 -28.47 34.23
N SER A 528 -24.76 -27.15 34.14
CA SER A 528 -25.41 -26.14 34.99
C SER A 528 -25.40 -24.79 34.28
N GLY A 529 -26.47 -24.02 34.45
CA GLY A 529 -26.50 -22.61 34.05
C GLY A 529 -25.64 -21.73 34.96
N GLY A 530 -25.64 -20.43 34.66
CA GLY A 530 -24.87 -19.43 35.39
C GLY A 530 -24.50 -18.22 34.53
N ARG A 531 -23.76 -17.27 35.10
CA ARG A 531 -23.27 -16.11 34.34
C ARG A 531 -21.95 -16.46 33.67
N LEU A 532 -21.93 -16.42 32.34
CA LEU A 532 -20.74 -16.66 31.53
C LEU A 532 -20.04 -15.33 31.25
N HIS A 533 -18.76 -15.25 31.63
CA HIS A 533 -17.87 -14.14 31.32
C HIS A 533 -16.85 -14.53 30.25
N VAL A 534 -16.69 -13.67 29.24
CA VAL A 534 -15.86 -13.89 28.05
C VAL A 534 -15.18 -12.57 27.66
N GLU A 535 -13.86 -12.51 27.82
CA GLU A 535 -13.02 -11.45 27.23
C GLU A 535 -12.77 -11.77 25.74
N ALA A 536 -13.79 -11.57 24.89
CA ALA A 536 -13.67 -11.78 23.45
C ALA A 536 -12.66 -10.82 22.80
N ARG A 537 -11.92 -11.33 21.81
CA ARG A 537 -11.00 -10.56 20.95
C ARG A 537 -11.23 -11.01 19.50
N ASP A 538 -12.17 -10.42 18.75
CA ASP A 538 -12.81 -9.10 19.00
C ASP A 538 -14.32 -9.16 19.27
N ALA A 539 -15.03 -10.08 18.62
CA ALA A 539 -16.45 -10.31 18.84
C ALA A 539 -16.74 -11.81 18.97
N ALA A 540 -17.73 -12.18 19.77
CA ALA A 540 -18.15 -13.56 19.95
C ALA A 540 -19.68 -13.71 19.94
N GLN A 541 -20.17 -14.80 19.33
CA GLN A 541 -21.57 -15.21 19.40
C GLN A 541 -21.65 -16.46 20.29
N VAL A 542 -22.55 -16.44 21.29
CA VAL A 542 -22.70 -17.53 22.26
C VAL A 542 -23.99 -18.28 22.00
N PHE A 543 -23.92 -19.61 21.99
CA PHE A 543 -25.06 -20.50 21.77
C PHE A 543 -25.09 -21.60 22.82
N LEU A 544 -26.30 -22.08 23.12
CA LEU A 544 -26.55 -23.30 23.88
C LEU A 544 -27.20 -24.32 22.94
N ASN A 545 -26.48 -25.41 22.67
CA ASN A 545 -26.64 -26.24 21.49
C ASN A 545 -26.59 -25.37 20.21
N GLU A 546 -27.75 -25.08 19.60
CA GLU A 546 -27.86 -24.23 18.41
C GLU A 546 -28.63 -22.92 18.66
N THR A 547 -29.18 -22.76 19.88
CA THR A 547 -29.95 -21.59 20.28
C THR A 547 -29.02 -20.46 20.68
N SER A 548 -29.09 -19.32 19.99
CA SER A 548 -28.30 -18.13 20.34
C SER A 548 -28.72 -17.56 21.71
N LEU A 549 -27.74 -17.31 22.57
CA LEU A 549 -27.90 -16.64 23.87
C LEU A 549 -27.55 -15.15 23.79
N GLY A 550 -26.66 -14.74 22.87
CA GLY A 550 -26.27 -13.35 22.71
C GLY A 550 -24.97 -13.13 21.94
N ILE A 551 -24.63 -11.85 21.76
CA ILE A 551 -23.39 -11.39 21.12
C ILE A 551 -22.58 -10.61 22.16
N LEU A 552 -21.29 -10.92 22.24
CA LEU A 552 -20.31 -10.31 23.14
C LEU A 552 -19.30 -9.52 22.29
N ALA A 553 -19.44 -8.21 22.31
CA ALA A 553 -18.63 -7.25 21.56
C ALA A 553 -18.58 -5.91 22.31
N ASP A 554 -17.65 -5.03 21.93
CA ASP A 554 -17.38 -3.75 22.57
C ASP A 554 -17.19 -3.88 24.10
N GLU A 555 -18.11 -3.33 24.89
CA GLU A 555 -18.10 -3.38 26.37
C GLU A 555 -18.88 -4.59 26.94
N THR A 556 -19.56 -5.36 26.08
CA THR A 556 -20.43 -6.48 26.49
C THR A 556 -19.63 -7.78 26.59
N GLN A 557 -19.24 -8.15 27.81
CA GLN A 557 -18.41 -9.33 28.11
C GLN A 557 -19.13 -10.44 28.88
N ASN A 558 -20.45 -10.31 29.12
CA ASN A 558 -21.21 -11.24 29.95
C ASN A 558 -22.52 -11.64 29.26
N VAL A 559 -22.87 -12.93 29.35
CA VAL A 559 -24.18 -13.47 28.95
C VAL A 559 -24.67 -14.45 30.02
N ASP A 560 -25.98 -14.46 30.27
CA ASP A 560 -26.58 -15.38 31.22
C ASP A 560 -26.96 -16.69 30.51
N VAL A 561 -26.42 -17.81 31.02
CA VAL A 561 -26.75 -19.15 30.56
C VAL A 561 -27.91 -19.69 31.41
N PRO A 562 -29.03 -20.09 30.79
CA PRO A 562 -30.21 -20.54 31.53
C PRO A 562 -29.93 -21.78 32.39
N THR A 563 -30.70 -21.97 33.45
CA THR A 563 -30.62 -23.19 34.28
C THR A 563 -30.99 -24.41 33.44
N ILE A 564 -30.06 -25.35 33.33
CA ILE A 564 -30.23 -26.63 32.62
C ILE A 564 -30.26 -27.80 33.60
N THR A 565 -31.12 -28.79 33.31
CA THR A 565 -31.26 -30.04 34.08
C THR A 565 -30.40 -31.19 33.54
N GLU A 566 -30.07 -31.13 32.25
CA GLU A 566 -29.22 -32.09 31.54
C GLU A 566 -27.99 -31.38 30.99
N CYS A 567 -26.92 -32.13 30.72
CA CYS A 567 -25.72 -31.55 30.14
C CYS A 567 -25.96 -31.16 28.67
N GLN A 568 -25.60 -29.94 28.31
CA GLN A 568 -25.80 -29.35 26.99
C GLN A 568 -24.49 -28.77 26.44
N LEU A 569 -24.43 -28.53 25.13
CA LEU A 569 -23.22 -28.07 24.45
C LEU A 569 -23.21 -26.54 24.40
N LEU A 570 -22.37 -25.90 25.23
CA LEU A 570 -22.07 -24.48 25.09
C LEU A 570 -21.15 -24.29 23.89
N ARG A 571 -21.53 -23.40 22.97
CA ARG A 571 -20.73 -23.01 21.81
C ARG A 571 -20.43 -21.52 21.83
N ILE A 572 -19.18 -21.16 21.53
CA ILE A 572 -18.75 -19.76 21.42
C ILE A 572 -18.01 -19.60 20.10
N LEU A 573 -18.62 -18.90 19.15
CA LEU A 573 -18.03 -18.58 17.85
C LEU A 573 -17.36 -17.21 17.93
N VAL A 574 -16.03 -17.17 17.83
CA VAL A 574 -15.25 -15.93 17.95
C VAL A 574 -14.74 -15.48 16.58
N GLU A 575 -14.88 -14.20 16.28
CA GLU A 575 -14.40 -13.54 15.07
C GLU A 575 -13.15 -12.69 15.37
N ASN A 576 -12.09 -12.89 14.59
CA ASN A 576 -10.97 -11.95 14.48
C ASN A 576 -11.37 -10.85 13.49
N GLN A 577 -11.55 -9.61 13.98
CA GLN A 577 -11.94 -8.47 13.16
C GLN A 577 -10.74 -7.61 12.71
N GLY A 578 -9.50 -8.09 12.91
CA GLY A 578 -8.26 -7.41 12.57
C GLY A 578 -7.39 -7.10 13.80
N ARG A 579 -6.15 -7.56 13.82
CA ARG A 579 -5.18 -7.21 14.88
C ARG A 579 -4.87 -5.71 14.84
N VAL A 580 -4.72 -5.12 16.03
CA VAL A 580 -4.31 -3.71 16.13
C VAL A 580 -3.01 -3.51 15.36
N ASN A 581 -3.00 -2.46 14.53
CA ASN A 581 -1.95 -2.22 13.54
C ASN A 581 -0.93 -1.14 13.96
N PHE A 582 -1.21 -0.38 15.02
CA PHE A 582 -0.43 0.77 15.47
C PHE A 582 -0.27 0.79 17.01
N SER A 583 0.77 1.49 17.50
CA SER A 583 1.20 1.61 18.91
C SER A 583 1.85 0.35 19.52
N TRP A 584 2.21 0.40 20.82
CA TRP A 584 2.72 -0.75 21.57
C TRP A 584 1.69 -1.87 21.74
N LYS A 585 0.38 -1.60 21.58
CA LYS A 585 -0.69 -2.60 21.77
C LYS A 585 -0.61 -3.79 20.80
N ILE A 586 0.23 -3.72 19.76
CA ILE A 586 0.51 -4.84 18.84
C ILE A 586 1.04 -6.09 19.55
N GLN A 587 1.78 -5.94 20.66
CA GLN A 587 2.33 -7.08 21.44
C GLN A 587 1.25 -7.99 22.03
N ASP A 588 0.06 -7.42 22.29
CA ASP A 588 -1.05 -8.06 22.99
C ASP A 588 -2.19 -8.50 22.04
N GLN A 589 -1.91 -8.57 20.73
CA GLN A 589 -2.90 -8.88 19.70
C GLN A 589 -3.08 -10.39 19.41
N ARG A 590 -2.76 -11.26 20.38
CA ARG A 590 -3.28 -12.63 20.37
C ARG A 590 -4.80 -12.54 20.34
N LYS A 591 -5.41 -13.11 19.31
CA LYS A 591 -6.86 -13.07 19.10
C LYS A 591 -7.51 -14.27 19.77
N VAL A 592 -8.78 -14.08 20.13
CA VAL A 592 -9.51 -14.95 21.06
C VAL A 592 -8.93 -14.95 22.50
N PHE A 593 -9.40 -15.87 23.34
CA PHE A 593 -9.41 -15.79 24.80
C PHE A 593 -8.03 -15.57 25.46
N PRO A 594 -7.83 -14.48 26.23
CA PRO A 594 -6.96 -14.56 27.39
C PRO A 594 -7.57 -15.50 28.44
N TRP A 595 -6.77 -15.95 29.41
CA TRP A 595 -7.04 -17.05 30.37
C TRP A 595 -8.19 -16.84 31.39
N ARG A 596 -9.21 -16.04 31.07
CA ARG A 596 -10.25 -15.56 32.00
C ARG A 596 -11.70 -15.86 31.58
N THR A 597 -11.93 -16.91 30.81
CA THR A 597 -13.30 -17.42 30.62
C THR A 597 -13.78 -18.09 31.91
N SER A 598 -14.73 -17.47 32.60
CA SER A 598 -15.34 -18.02 33.82
C SER A 598 -16.84 -18.16 33.64
N LEU A 599 -17.35 -19.32 34.04
CA LEU A 599 -18.75 -19.51 34.40
C LEU A 599 -18.79 -19.44 35.94
N SER A 600 -19.87 -18.90 36.51
CA SER A 600 -20.06 -18.84 37.99
C SER A 600 -20.09 -20.23 38.67
N THR A 601 -20.17 -21.29 37.88
CA THR A 601 -20.15 -22.71 38.24
C THR A 601 -19.01 -23.40 37.47
N PRO A 602 -18.20 -24.29 38.09
CA PRO A 602 -17.03 -24.87 37.42
C PRO A 602 -17.40 -25.74 36.21
N TRP A 603 -16.60 -25.65 35.15
CA TRP A 603 -16.57 -26.63 34.05
C TRP A 603 -16.31 -28.04 34.61
N LYS A 604 -17.07 -29.04 34.17
CA LYS A 604 -16.97 -30.45 34.62
C LYS A 604 -16.33 -31.35 33.57
#